data_AF-A0A2W4L8Z8-F1
#
_entry.id   AF-A0A2W4L8Z8-F1
#
_cell.length_a   1.000
_cell.length_b   1.000
_cell.length_c   1.000
_cell.angle_alpha   90.00
_cell.angle_beta   90.00
_cell.angle_gamma   90.00
#
_symmetry.space_group_name_H-M   'P 1'
#
loop_
_entity.id
_entity.type
_entity.pdbx_description
1 polymer ?
#
loop_
_entity_poly.entity_id
_entity_poly.type
_entity_poly.pdbx_seq_one_letter_code
_entity_poly.pdbx_strand_id
1 'polypeptide(L)'
;LRGIKFKIRIRRPAQGTVREIWRIMCPARKVPFDHRALDYLVAKWYRPDNRPFRMCHPRDILLQMEAIAKYNMETVTLEPDLLDAACATYFTSKEKKNFGAKVRLDL
;
A
#
# COMPACT_ATOMS: atom_id res chain seq x y z
N LEU A 1 -27.45 -13.16 -23.02
CA LEU A 1 -26.56 -12.60 -21.97
C LEU A 1 -26.64 -13.47 -20.72
N ARG A 2 -25.52 -14.06 -20.24
CA ARG A 2 -25.53 -14.83 -18.98
C ARG A 2 -25.49 -13.86 -17.79
N GLY A 3 -26.54 -13.87 -16.97
CA GLY A 3 -26.55 -13.20 -15.68
C GLY A 3 -25.60 -13.90 -14.72
N ILE A 4 -24.69 -13.15 -14.12
CA ILE A 4 -23.81 -13.66 -13.06
C ILE A 4 -24.70 -14.10 -11.89
N LYS A 5 -24.78 -15.41 -11.63
CA LYS A 5 -25.70 -16.00 -10.63
C LYS A 5 -25.38 -15.60 -9.19
N PHE A 6 -24.12 -15.25 -8.90
CA PHE A 6 -23.67 -14.93 -7.55
C PHE A 6 -23.04 -13.53 -7.49
N LYS A 7 -23.79 -12.55 -6.97
CA LYS A 7 -23.23 -11.26 -6.55
C LYS A 7 -22.67 -11.40 -5.14
N ILE A 8 -21.40 -11.79 -5.03
CA ILE A 8 -20.70 -11.83 -3.73
C ILE A 8 -20.45 -10.38 -3.32
N ARG A 9 -21.09 -9.95 -2.23
CA ARG A 9 -20.96 -8.59 -1.71
C ARG A 9 -19.71 -8.52 -0.83
N ILE A 10 -18.60 -8.02 -1.39
CA ILE A 10 -17.36 -7.82 -0.65
C ILE A 10 -17.58 -6.65 0.33
N ARG A 11 -17.63 -6.95 1.63
CA ARG A 11 -17.71 -5.93 2.67
C ARG A 11 -16.37 -5.20 2.79
N ARG A 12 -16.42 -3.91 3.13
CA ARG A 12 -15.20 -3.13 3.39
C ARG A 12 -14.50 -3.75 4.60
N PRO A 13 -13.21 -4.12 4.51
CA PRO A 13 -12.48 -4.64 5.64
C PRO A 13 -12.39 -3.57 6.74
N ALA A 14 -12.67 -3.97 7.98
CA ALA A 14 -12.38 -3.15 9.14
C ALA A 14 -10.86 -3.00 9.30
N GLN A 15 -10.40 -1.97 10.01
CA GLN A 15 -8.96 -1.74 10.21
C GLN A 15 -8.23 -2.96 10.78
N GLY A 16 -8.86 -3.72 11.69
CA GLY A 16 -8.28 -4.94 12.25
C GLY A 16 -7.97 -6.00 11.17
N THR A 17 -8.91 -6.23 10.25
CA THR A 17 -8.73 -7.17 9.13
C THR A 17 -7.63 -6.70 8.18
N VAL A 18 -7.52 -5.39 7.94
CA VAL A 18 -6.42 -4.84 7.12
C VAL A 18 -5.07 -5.17 7.75
N ARG A 19 -4.91 -4.97 9.07
CA ARG A 19 -3.67 -5.31 9.79
C ARG A 19 -3.30 -6.79 9.65
N GLU A 20 -4.28 -7.67 9.72
CA GLU A 20 -4.06 -9.12 9.54
C GLU A 20 -3.64 -9.46 8.11
N ILE A 21 -4.27 -8.86 7.09
CA ILE A 21 -3.88 -9.03 5.69
C ILE A 21 -2.42 -8.60 5.47
N TRP A 22 -2.00 -7.48 6.04
CA TRP A 22 -0.61 -7.02 5.96
C TRP A 22 0.36 -8.01 6.60
N ARG A 23 0.00 -8.56 7.78
CA ARG A 23 0.82 -9.57 8.46
C ARG A 23 1.02 -10.84 7.63
N ILE A 24 0.06 -11.22 6.79
CA ILE A 24 0.15 -12.38 5.88
C ILE A 24 0.91 -12.02 4.59
N MET A 25 0.66 -10.84 4.03
CA MET A 25 1.20 -10.43 2.72
C MET A 25 2.68 -10.05 2.77
N CYS A 26 3.14 -9.42 3.86
CA CYS A 26 4.54 -9.02 4.02
C CYS A 26 5.52 -10.21 3.94
N PRO A 27 5.36 -11.31 4.72
CA PRO A 27 6.26 -12.46 4.61
C PRO A 27 6.14 -13.16 3.26
N ALA A 28 4.96 -13.18 2.64
CA ALA A 28 4.77 -13.77 1.31
C ALA A 28 5.61 -13.07 0.23
N ARG A 29 5.99 -11.80 0.44
CA ARG A 29 6.83 -11.01 -0.47
C ARG A 29 8.25 -10.78 0.06
N LYS A 30 8.66 -11.50 1.11
CA LYS A 30 9.96 -11.34 1.79
C LYS A 30 10.21 -9.93 2.34
N VAL A 31 9.15 -9.19 2.65
CA VAL A 31 9.24 -7.86 3.26
C VAL A 31 9.08 -8.01 4.78
N PRO A 32 10.00 -7.48 5.60
CA PRO A 32 9.85 -7.52 7.05
C PRO A 32 8.63 -6.68 7.45
N PHE A 33 7.68 -7.29 8.16
CA PHE A 33 6.49 -6.57 8.61
C PHE A 33 6.80 -5.74 9.85
N ASP A 34 6.52 -4.43 9.79
CA ASP A 34 6.60 -3.53 10.93
C ASP A 34 5.24 -2.89 11.22
N HIS A 35 4.82 -2.97 12.48
CA HIS A 35 3.52 -2.44 12.92
C HIS A 35 3.48 -0.91 12.90
N ARG A 36 4.61 -0.24 13.14
CA ARG A 36 4.70 1.23 13.19
C ARG A 36 4.61 1.80 11.77
N ALA A 37 5.25 1.15 10.80
CA ALA A 37 5.14 1.53 9.39
C ALA A 37 3.70 1.42 8.86
N LEU A 38 2.95 0.40 9.30
CA LEU A 38 1.52 0.29 8.96
C LEU A 38 0.67 1.38 9.63
N ASP A 39 0.94 1.71 10.90
CA ASP A 39 0.23 2.78 11.59
C ASP A 39 0.50 4.15 10.93
N TYR A 40 1.76 4.39 10.54
CA TYR A 40 2.18 5.54 9.75
C TYR A 40 1.42 5.64 8.41
N LEU A 41 1.33 4.53 7.67
CA LEU A 41 0.56 4.46 6.42
C LEU A 41 -0.90 4.88 6.63
N VAL A 42 -1.55 4.32 7.65
CA VAL A 42 -2.95 4.60 7.96
C VAL A 42 -3.14 6.07 8.37
N ALA A 43 -2.28 6.58 9.24
CA ALA A 43 -2.34 7.95 9.73
C ALA A 43 -2.09 8.98 8.61
N LYS A 44 -1.13 8.72 7.71
CA LYS A 44 -0.71 9.67 6.67
C LYS A 44 -1.54 9.59 5.39
N TRP A 45 -1.93 8.39 4.95
CA TRP A 45 -2.56 8.21 3.63
C TRP A 45 -4.07 7.94 3.71
N TYR A 46 -4.54 7.25 4.76
CA TYR A 46 -5.95 6.88 4.87
C TYR A 46 -6.79 7.89 5.65
N ARG A 47 -6.30 8.38 6.79
CA ARG A 47 -7.04 9.36 7.62
C ARG A 47 -7.31 10.70 6.92
N PRO A 48 -6.35 11.39 6.27
CA PRO A 48 -6.59 12.75 5.80
C PRO A 48 -7.53 12.83 4.60
N ASP A 49 -7.63 11.76 3.81
CA ASP A 49 -8.48 11.69 2.62
C ASP A 49 -9.72 10.80 2.87
N ASN A 50 -9.91 10.36 4.12
CA ASN A 50 -10.99 9.47 4.57
C ASN A 50 -11.22 8.27 3.61
N ARG A 51 -10.11 7.68 3.14
CA ARG A 51 -10.14 6.66 2.09
C ARG A 51 -10.74 5.37 2.62
N PRO A 52 -11.66 4.73 1.87
CA PRO A 52 -12.15 3.42 2.26
C PRO A 52 -11.01 2.40 2.17
N PHE A 53 -10.82 1.63 3.25
CA PHE A 53 -9.93 0.47 3.20
C PHE A 53 -10.45 -0.54 2.18
N ARG A 54 -9.59 -0.95 1.24
CA ARG A 54 -9.88 -2.03 0.29
C ARG A 54 -8.88 -3.15 0.49
N MET A 55 -9.32 -4.39 0.28
CA MET A 55 -8.49 -5.58 0.41
C MET A 55 -7.34 -5.62 -0.61
N CYS A 56 -7.47 -4.92 -1.74
CA CYS A 56 -6.44 -4.87 -2.78
C CYS A 56 -5.25 -3.97 -2.43
N HIS A 57 -5.48 -2.89 -1.66
CA HIS A 57 -4.45 -1.91 -1.34
C HIS A 57 -3.15 -2.50 -0.77
N PRO A 58 -3.16 -3.42 0.23
CA PRO A 58 -1.92 -4.02 0.73
C PRO A 58 -1.11 -4.68 -0.38
N ARG A 59 -1.78 -5.44 -1.26
CA ARG A 59 -1.11 -6.16 -2.35
C ARG A 59 -0.49 -5.21 -3.35
N ASP A 60 -1.22 -4.17 -3.76
CA ASP A 60 -0.77 -3.18 -4.73
C ASP A 60 0.36 -2.31 -4.19
N ILE A 61 0.25 -1.81 -2.95
CA ILE A 61 1.30 -0.99 -2.33
C ILE A 61 2.59 -1.81 -2.22
N LEU A 62 2.52 -3.05 -1.75
CA LEU A 62 3.69 -3.93 -1.69
C LEU A 62 4.27 -4.24 -3.07
N LEU A 63 3.44 -4.33 -4.11
CA LEU A 63 3.90 -4.51 -5.49
C LEU A 63 4.68 -3.27 -5.98
N GLN A 64 4.20 -2.06 -5.67
CA GLN A 64 4.89 -0.83 -6.01
C GLN A 64 6.21 -0.68 -5.24
N MET A 65 6.23 -1.01 -3.95
CA MET A 65 7.47 -1.05 -3.16
C MET A 65 8.49 -2.02 -3.77
N GLU A 66 8.04 -3.20 -4.18
CA GLU A 66 8.89 -4.20 -4.84
C GLU A 66 9.48 -3.69 -6.15
N ALA A 67 8.67 -3.00 -6.98
CA ALA A 67 9.13 -2.42 -8.23
C ALA A 67 10.16 -1.30 -8.01
N ILE A 68 9.92 -0.39 -7.06
CA ILE A 68 10.83 0.72 -6.75
C ILE A 68 12.15 0.19 -6.17
N ALA A 69 12.10 -0.77 -5.25
CA ALA A 69 13.32 -1.35 -4.69
C ALA A 69 14.13 -2.11 -5.75
N LYS A 70 13.47 -2.86 -6.64
CA LYS A 70 14.11 -3.51 -7.78
C LYS A 70 14.80 -2.50 -8.71
N TYR A 71 14.16 -1.36 -8.94
CA TYR A 71 14.74 -0.28 -9.74
C TYR A 71 15.97 0.34 -9.06
N ASN A 72 15.92 0.56 -7.74
CA ASN A 72 17.04 1.10 -6.97
C ASN A 72 18.14 0.08 -6.64
N MET A 73 17.96 -1.20 -7.04
CA MET A 73 18.84 -2.32 -6.67
C MET A 73 18.99 -2.51 -5.15
N GLU A 74 17.98 -2.14 -4.36
CA GLU A 74 17.97 -2.28 -2.90
C GLU A 74 17.00 -3.38 -2.43
N THR A 75 17.16 -3.83 -1.19
CA THR A 75 16.24 -4.80 -0.59
C THR A 75 14.90 -4.15 -0.24
N VAL A 76 13.78 -4.81 -0.55
CA VAL A 76 12.44 -4.32 -0.19
C VAL A 76 12.27 -4.36 1.33
N THR A 77 12.35 -3.19 1.95
CA THR A 77 12.11 -2.99 3.38
C THR A 77 10.86 -2.14 3.60
N LEU A 78 10.21 -2.30 4.75
CA LEU A 78 9.06 -1.48 5.14
C LEU A 78 9.52 -0.13 5.72
N GLU A 79 10.46 0.52 5.04
CA GLU A 79 10.91 1.85 5.40
C GLU A 79 9.86 2.91 5.02
N PRO A 80 9.69 3.96 5.85
CA PRO A 80 8.68 4.98 5.61
C PRO A 80 8.90 5.74 4.30
N ASP A 81 10.15 5.91 3.84
CA ASP A 81 10.47 6.61 2.58
C ASP A 81 10.03 5.79 1.34
N LEU A 82 10.37 4.49 1.31
CA LEU A 82 9.94 3.58 0.23
C LEU A 82 8.42 3.39 0.23
N LEU A 83 7.81 3.29 1.41
CA LEU A 83 6.36 3.18 1.57
C LEU A 83 5.64 4.43 1.05
N ASP A 84 6.21 5.61 1.31
CA ASP A 84 5.68 6.88 0.83
C ASP A 84 5.78 7.01 -0.69
N ALA A 85 6.92 6.63 -1.28
CA ALA A 85 7.11 6.62 -2.73
C ALA A 85 6.14 5.64 -3.44
N ALA A 86 5.95 4.45 -2.88
CA ALA A 86 4.99 3.47 -3.38
C ALA A 86 3.55 3.97 -3.27
N CYS A 87 3.20 4.60 -2.15
CA CYS A 87 1.87 5.17 -1.93
C CYS A 87 1.62 6.39 -2.82
N ALA A 88 2.61 7.25 -3.05
CA ALA A 88 2.49 8.38 -3.96
C ALA A 88 2.23 7.92 -5.41
N THR A 89 2.91 6.86 -5.83
CA THR A 89 2.69 6.23 -7.15
C THR A 89 1.29 5.60 -7.26
N TYR A 90 0.88 4.84 -6.24
CA TYR A 90 -0.39 4.11 -6.24
C TYR A 90 -1.62 5.03 -6.06
N PHE A 91 -1.54 5.94 -5.09
CA PHE A 91 -2.59 6.91 -4.78
C PHE A 91 -2.39 8.19 -5.58
N THR A 92 -2.34 8.05 -6.91
CA THR A 92 -2.30 9.15 -7.87
C THR A 92 -3.57 10.01 -7.75
N SER A 93 -3.62 10.85 -6.72
CA SER A 93 -4.62 11.91 -6.57
C SER A 93 -4.32 13.00 -7.59
N LYS A 94 -5.37 13.65 -8.11
CA LYS A 94 -5.28 14.76 -9.08
C LYS A 94 -4.42 15.94 -8.61
N GLU A 95 -4.18 16.05 -7.31
CA GLU A 95 -3.24 17.01 -6.72
C GLU A 95 -1.97 16.26 -6.32
N LYS A 96 -0.86 16.56 -7.03
CA LYS A 96 0.49 16.10 -6.66
C LYS A 96 0.85 16.69 -5.30
N LYS A 97 0.55 15.96 -4.23
CA LYS A 97 1.09 16.30 -2.90
C LYS A 97 2.54 15.81 -2.90
N ASN A 98 3.49 16.75 -2.99
CA ASN A 98 4.92 16.49 -2.81
C ASN A 98 5.16 16.07 -1.36
N PHE A 99 4.93 14.80 -1.07
CA PHE A 99 5.50 14.19 0.12
C PHE A 99 6.96 13.93 -0.24
N GLY A 100 7.87 14.71 0.37
CA GLY A 100 9.29 14.74 0.04
C GLY A 100 10.03 13.44 0.34
N ALA A 101 9.65 12.36 -0.32
CA ALA A 101 10.39 11.13 -0.38
C ALA A 101 11.73 11.44 -1.06
N LYS A 102 12.82 11.12 -0.36
CA LYS A 102 14.19 11.28 -0.88
C LYS A 102 14.58 10.10 -1.78
N VAL A 103 13.63 9.29 -2.22
CA VAL A 103 13.89 8.33 -3.29
C VAL A 103 14.22 9.13 -4.55
N ARG A 104 15.46 8.99 -5.02
CA ARG A 104 15.91 9.45 -6.35
C ARG A 104 15.06 8.77 -7.42
N LEU A 105 13.86 9.28 -7.68
CA LEU A 105 13.14 9.01 -8.90
C LEU A 105 13.65 10.02 -9.94
N ASP A 106 14.72 9.65 -10.62
CA ASP A 106 15.15 10.31 -11.84
C ASP A 106 14.12 9.94 -12.93
N LEU A 107 13.08 10.76 -13.06
CA LEU A 107 12.07 10.72 -14.12
C LEU A 107 11.82 12.14 -14.63
#